data_AF-A0A164QTJ9-F1
#
_entry.id   AF-A0A164QTJ9-F1
#
_cell.length_a   1.000
_cell.length_b   1.000
_cell.length_c   1.000
_cell.angle_alpha   90.00
_cell.angle_beta   90.00
_cell.angle_gamma   90.00
#
_symmetry.space_group_name_H-M   'P 1'
#
loop_
_entity.id
_entity.type
_entity.pdbx_description
1 polymer ?
#
loop_
_entity_poly.entity_id
_entity_poly.type
_entity_poly.pdbx_seq_one_letter_code
_entity_poly.pdbx_strand_id
1 'polypeptide(L)'
;MLNFTDYSNSDIYKKLLPEVENVAYIYMELPLESLNEDDFKKITQRICEDRLEDSLYFWVGLSEVEDLKDGDDWSDVNGCIENMIEQYRNELKE
;
A
#
# COMPACT_ATOMS: atom_id res chain seq x y z
N MET A 1 5.27 23.07 -9.67
CA MET A 1 4.50 21.93 -10.21
C MET A 1 5.08 20.70 -9.55
N LEU A 2 4.33 20.05 -8.67
CA LEU A 2 4.67 18.71 -8.21
C LEU A 2 4.39 17.78 -9.40
N ASN A 3 5.43 17.14 -9.94
CA ASN A 3 5.25 16.07 -10.90
C ASN A 3 4.68 14.88 -10.12
N PHE A 4 3.37 14.68 -10.19
CA PHE A 4 2.76 13.43 -9.78
C PHE A 4 3.09 12.41 -10.87
N THR A 5 4.05 11.52 -10.57
CA THR A 5 4.29 10.34 -11.40
C THR A 5 3.14 9.38 -11.13
N ASP A 6 2.25 9.22 -12.10
CA ASP A 6 1.19 8.21 -12.02
C ASP A 6 1.79 6.79 -12.14
N TYR A 7 1.76 6.03 -11.05
CA TYR A 7 2.30 4.67 -11.01
C TYR A 7 1.28 3.60 -11.41
N SER A 8 0.03 3.96 -11.71
CA SER A 8 -1.06 3.00 -11.97
C SER A 8 -0.79 2.01 -13.10
N ASN A 9 0.11 2.37 -14.03
CA ASN A 9 0.50 1.51 -15.15
C ASN A 9 1.71 0.61 -14.85
N SER A 10 2.42 0.81 -13.74
CA SER A 10 3.58 -0.02 -13.36
C SER A 10 3.14 -1.41 -12.89
N ASP A 11 4.01 -2.40 -13.09
CA ASP A 11 3.72 -3.78 -12.69
C ASP A 11 3.64 -3.91 -11.17
N ILE A 12 4.49 -3.19 -10.45
CA ILE A 12 4.47 -3.16 -8.99
C ILE A 12 3.18 -2.59 -8.42
N TYR A 13 2.65 -1.52 -9.02
CA TYR A 13 1.36 -0.95 -8.60
C TYR A 13 0.22 -1.96 -8.77
N LYS A 14 0.15 -2.61 -9.93
CA LYS A 14 -0.90 -3.61 -10.23
C LYS A 14 -0.81 -4.82 -9.31
N LYS A 15 0.39 -5.13 -8.83
CA LYS A 15 0.66 -6.19 -7.86
C LYS A 15 0.28 -5.77 -6.44
N LEU A 16 0.61 -4.54 -6.03
CA LEU A 16 0.32 -4.04 -4.70
C LEU A 16 -1.15 -3.74 -4.46
N LEU A 17 -1.87 -3.17 -5.43
CA LEU A 17 -3.28 -2.79 -5.24
C LEU A 17 -4.17 -3.91 -4.67
N PRO A 18 -4.21 -5.12 -5.25
CA PRO A 18 -5.01 -6.21 -4.68
C PRO A 18 -4.51 -6.65 -3.30
N GLU A 19 -3.21 -6.55 -3.02
CA GLU A 19 -2.68 -6.87 -1.68
C GLU A 19 -3.02 -5.81 -0.64
N VAL A 20 -3.07 -4.53 -1.02
CA VAL A 20 -3.55 -3.46 -0.14
C VAL A 20 -5.02 -3.70 0.25
N GLU A 21 -5.86 -4.08 -0.70
CA GLU A 21 -7.25 -4.47 -0.43
C GLU A 21 -7.33 -5.73 0.45
N ASN A 22 -6.52 -6.74 0.16
CA ASN A 22 -6.45 -7.99 0.91
C ASN A 22 -6.04 -7.76 2.37
N VAL A 23 -4.99 -6.96 2.61
CA VAL A 23 -4.54 -6.60 3.96
C VAL A 23 -5.62 -5.85 4.71
N ALA A 24 -6.27 -4.86 4.09
CA ALA A 24 -7.34 -4.10 4.74
C ALA A 24 -8.50 -4.98 5.21
N TYR A 25 -8.96 -5.91 4.36
CA TYR A 25 -10.20 -6.66 4.65
C TYR A 25 -9.97 -8.02 5.32
N ILE A 26 -8.87 -8.70 5.03
CA ILE A 26 -8.61 -10.05 5.52
C ILE A 26 -7.65 -10.03 6.70
N TYR A 27 -6.57 -9.26 6.66
CA TYR A 27 -5.58 -9.22 7.74
C TYR A 27 -6.01 -8.28 8.87
N MET A 28 -6.44 -7.07 8.54
CA MET A 28 -6.86 -6.05 9.51
C MET A 28 -8.35 -6.18 9.89
N GLU A 29 -9.13 -7.00 9.17
CA GLU A 29 -10.56 -7.19 9.36
C GLU A 29 -11.37 -5.86 9.38
N LEU A 30 -10.99 -4.88 8.55
CA LEU A 30 -11.69 -3.60 8.52
C LEU A 30 -13.12 -3.75 7.96
N PRO A 31 -14.11 -3.00 8.47
CA PRO A 31 -15.43 -2.92 7.86
C PRO A 31 -15.37 -2.43 6.42
N LEU A 32 -16.20 -2.99 5.53
CA LEU A 32 -16.22 -2.68 4.09
C LEU A 32 -16.45 -1.19 3.78
N GLU A 33 -17.15 -0.47 4.65
CA GLU A 33 -17.38 0.97 4.52
C GLU A 33 -16.21 1.86 5.00
N SER A 34 -15.14 1.27 5.55
CA SER A 34 -14.05 2.03 6.17
C SER A 34 -13.13 2.71 5.16
N LEU A 35 -12.96 2.11 3.99
CA LEU A 35 -12.11 2.58 2.90
C LEU A 35 -12.81 2.26 1.58
N ASN A 36 -12.73 3.16 0.60
CA ASN A 36 -13.28 2.93 -0.73
C ASN A 36 -12.16 2.67 -1.77
N GLU A 37 -12.55 2.37 -3.01
CA GLU A 37 -11.62 2.08 -4.11
C GLU A 37 -10.58 3.20 -4.35
N ASP A 38 -10.97 4.47 -4.18
CA ASP A 38 -10.06 5.61 -4.34
C ASP A 38 -9.03 5.68 -3.20
N ASP A 39 -9.41 5.29 -1.98
CA ASP A 39 -8.48 5.21 -0.85
C ASP A 39 -7.40 4.15 -1.09
N PHE A 40 -7.78 2.97 -1.58
CA PHE A 40 -6.80 1.91 -1.90
C PHE A 40 -5.83 2.34 -3.00
N LYS A 41 -6.32 3.05 -4.01
CA LYS A 41 -5.47 3.62 -5.07
C LYS A 41 -4.48 4.64 -4.51
N LYS A 42 -4.92 5.52 -3.61
CA LYS A 42 -4.05 6.52 -2.97
C LYS A 42 -2.99 5.87 -2.09
N ILE A 43 -3.35 4.87 -1.29
CA ILE A 43 -2.41 4.14 -0.44
C ILE A 43 -1.36 3.43 -1.32
N THR A 44 -1.82 2.72 -2.35
CA THR A 44 -0.93 2.02 -3.31
C THR A 44 0.02 3.00 -4.02
N GLN A 45 -0.51 4.15 -4.45
CA GLN A 45 0.27 5.21 -5.08
C GLN A 45 1.36 5.74 -4.13
N ARG A 46 1.04 5.98 -2.86
CA ARG A 46 2.02 6.45 -1.86
C ARG A 46 3.15 5.45 -1.64
N ILE A 47 2.82 4.16 -1.58
CA ILE A 47 3.82 3.09 -1.48
C ILE A 47 4.75 3.14 -2.71
N CYS A 48 4.19 3.26 -3.91
CA CYS A 48 4.98 3.32 -5.15
C CYS A 48 5.82 4.60 -5.29
N GLU A 49 5.40 5.70 -4.66
CA GLU A 49 6.16 6.96 -4.65
C GLU A 49 7.42 6.91 -3.78
N ASP A 50 7.54 5.91 -2.90
CA ASP A 50 8.70 5.68 -2.00
C ASP A 50 9.14 6.97 -1.29
N ARG A 51 8.16 7.66 -0.70
CA ARG A 51 8.38 8.97 -0.07
C ARG A 51 9.15 8.79 1.24
N LEU A 52 10.13 9.67 1.47
CA LEU A 52 10.92 9.66 2.71
C LEU A 52 10.07 9.73 4.00
N GLU A 53 8.95 10.44 3.98
CA GLU A 53 8.04 10.55 5.13
C GLU A 53 7.26 9.26 5.40
N ASP A 54 7.02 8.46 4.37
CA ASP A 54 6.28 7.20 4.46
C ASP A 54 7.21 6.01 4.79
N SER A 55 8.55 6.22 4.73
CA SER A 55 9.57 5.18 4.95
C SER A 55 9.55 4.50 6.33
N LEU A 56 8.96 5.14 7.33
CA LEU A 56 8.76 4.54 8.66
C LEU A 56 7.62 3.53 8.68
N TYR A 57 6.66 3.65 7.76
CA TYR A 57 5.48 2.81 7.65
C TYR A 57 5.68 1.72 6.60
N PHE A 58 6.39 2.05 5.51
CA PHE A 58 6.78 1.11 4.46
C PHE A 58 8.30 1.07 4.30
N TRP A 59 8.96 0.15 5.03
CA TRP A 59 10.43 0.04 5.01
C TRP A 59 10.96 -1.00 4.02
N VAL A 60 10.09 -1.84 3.46
CA VAL A 60 10.47 -2.85 2.46
C VAL A 60 10.76 -2.15 1.13
N GLY A 61 11.86 -2.52 0.49
CA GLY A 61 12.21 -1.96 -0.82
C GLY A 61 11.24 -2.42 -1.90
N LEU A 62 10.88 -1.52 -2.82
CA LEU A 62 10.01 -1.86 -3.97
C LEU A 62 10.58 -3.00 -4.84
N SER A 63 11.90 -3.15 -4.92
CA SER A 63 12.53 -4.28 -5.62
C SER A 63 12.22 -5.63 -4.97
N GLU A 64 12.10 -5.68 -3.63
CA GLU A 64 11.74 -6.92 -2.91
C GLU A 64 10.28 -7.30 -3.22
N VAL A 65 9.40 -6.30 -3.24
CA VAL A 65 8.00 -6.49 -3.67
C VAL A 65 7.94 -6.98 -5.10
N GLU A 66 8.77 -6.48 -6.02
CA GLU A 66 8.80 -6.92 -7.42
C GLU A 66 9.18 -8.41 -7.54
N ASP A 67 10.15 -8.88 -6.75
CA ASP A 67 10.69 -10.24 -6.80
C ASP A 67 9.75 -11.31 -6.21
N LEU A 68 8.83 -10.94 -5.31
CA LEU A 68 7.87 -11.87 -4.69
C LEU A 68 6.95 -12.54 -5.72
N LYS A 69 6.56 -13.78 -5.50
CA LYS A 69 5.65 -14.51 -6.39
C LYS A 69 4.43 -15.01 -5.66
N ASP A 70 3.47 -15.49 -6.43
CA ASP A 70 2.29 -16.18 -5.91
C ASP A 70 2.75 -17.39 -5.09
N GLY A 71 2.55 -17.34 -3.77
CA GLY A 71 2.94 -18.37 -2.82
C GLY A 71 4.23 -18.11 -2.04
N ASP A 72 4.95 -17.02 -2.32
CA ASP A 72 6.02 -16.55 -1.43
C ASP A 72 5.45 -15.98 -0.13
N ASP A 73 6.32 -15.76 0.85
CA ASP A 73 5.94 -15.14 2.12
C ASP A 73 5.85 -13.61 1.97
N TRP A 74 4.62 -13.09 2.10
CA TRP A 74 4.33 -11.65 2.05
C TRP A 74 4.28 -11.01 3.44
N SER A 75 4.57 -11.73 4.53
CA SER A 75 4.33 -11.24 5.90
C SER A 75 4.95 -9.88 6.20
N ASP A 76 6.20 -9.64 5.78
CA ASP A 76 6.89 -8.37 6.00
C ASP A 76 6.25 -7.23 5.17
N VAL A 77 5.89 -7.50 3.91
CA VAL A 77 5.21 -6.54 3.04
C VAL A 77 3.81 -6.23 3.58
N ASN A 78 3.08 -7.24 4.04
CA ASN A 78 1.74 -7.09 4.61
C ASN A 78 1.77 -6.25 5.88
N GLY A 79 2.78 -6.42 6.75
CA GLY A 79 2.99 -5.56 7.91
C GLY A 79 3.27 -4.11 7.53
N CYS A 80 4.05 -3.87 6.46
CA CYS A 80 4.25 -2.51 5.94
C CYS A 80 2.97 -1.91 5.36
N ILE A 81 2.20 -2.70 4.61
CA ILE A 81 0.90 -2.28 4.04
C ILE A 81 -0.07 -1.92 5.17
N GLU A 82 -0.14 -2.72 6.23
CA GLU A 82 -0.97 -2.44 7.41
C GLU A 82 -0.61 -1.06 8.01
N ASN A 83 0.67 -0.79 8.25
CA ASN A 83 1.13 0.50 8.78
C ASN A 83 0.77 1.67 7.85
N MET A 84 0.88 1.49 6.53
CA MET A 84 0.48 2.50 5.55
C MET A 84 -1.03 2.77 5.56
N ILE A 85 -1.85 1.72 5.69
CA ILE A 85 -3.30 1.84 5.82
C ILE A 85 -3.66 2.59 7.11
N GLU A 86 -3.03 2.26 8.23
CA GLU A 86 -3.26 2.94 9.51
C GLU A 86 -2.87 4.41 9.45
N GLN A 87 -1.70 4.71 8.89
CA GLN A 87 -1.23 6.09 8.71
C GLN A 87 -2.22 6.91 7.88
N TYR A 88 -2.63 6.38 6.72
CA TYR A 88 -3.63 7.04 5.87
C TYR A 88 -4.96 7.29 6.61
N ARG A 89 -5.44 6.32 7.39
CA ARG A 89 -6.68 6.45 8.18
C ARG A 89 -6.57 7.47 9.32
N ASN A 90 -5.38 7.65 9.89
CA ASN A 90 -5.15 8.67 10.91
C ASN A 90 -5.20 10.07 10.30
N GLU A 91 -4.58 10.26 9.13
CA GLU A 91 -4.61 11.53 8.39
C GLU A 91 -6.03 11.90 7.92
N LEU A 92 -6.88 10.93 7.57
CA LEU A 92 -8.29 11.21 7.21
C LEU A 92 -9.13 11.78 8.37
N LYS A 93 -8.68 11.65 9.62
CA LYS A 93 -9.39 12.13 10.81
C LYS A 93 -8.92 13.52 11.26
N GLU A 94 -7.80 14.01 10.73
CA GLU A 94 -7.24 15.34 11.00
C GLU A 94 -7.89 16.42 10.11
#